data_AF-A0A1M4SEA2-F1
#
_entry.id   AF-A0A1M4SEA2-F1
#
_cell.length_a   1.000
_cell.length_b   1.000
_cell.length_c   1.000
_cell.angle_alpha   90.00
_cell.angle_beta   90.00
_cell.angle_gamma   90.00
#
_symmetry.space_group_name_H-M   'P 1'
#
loop_
_entity.id
_entity.type
_entity.pdbx_description
1 polymer ?
#
loop_
_entity_poly.entity_id
_entity_poly.type
_entity_poly.pdbx_seq_one_letter_code
_entity_poly.pdbx_strand_id
1 'polypeptide(L)'
;MLSDHWRRAPVDAVLYLHGFNSGSESPKARLMRAACRRVTHEGKPLACSTPQLPHRPRAALETARLALEALGSNTLLVGSSMGGFLASCLAERFDLAAAVINPAVQPARLVDGWMGTDLVNDYTGERFTIEAAHRDELASLVPARLNPQRYLLLLGTADETLDCRDAFEAYAGCRTLIEPGGDHGFDRLADYLPAVLAQGGHRLERAP
;
A
#
# COMPACT_ATOMS: atom_id res chain seq x y z
N MET A 1 -2.95 -2.88 33.01
CA MET A 1 -3.90 -3.61 32.13
C MET A 1 -3.45 -3.38 30.71
N LEU A 2 -2.80 -4.37 30.08
CA LEU A 2 -2.56 -4.36 28.64
C LEU A 2 -3.93 -4.54 27.99
N SER A 3 -4.47 -3.48 27.42
CA SER A 3 -5.84 -3.45 26.92
C SER A 3 -6.03 -4.50 25.81
N ASP A 4 -7.14 -5.22 25.87
CA ASP A 4 -7.54 -6.36 25.02
C ASP A 4 -7.87 -6.00 23.56
N HIS A 5 -7.48 -4.81 23.10
CA HIS A 5 -7.83 -4.27 21.78
C HIS A 5 -7.09 -4.96 20.61
N TRP A 6 -6.20 -5.90 20.90
CA TRP A 6 -5.31 -6.51 19.91
C TRP A 6 -5.94 -7.68 19.13
N ARG A 7 -7.07 -8.23 19.56
CA ARG A 7 -7.73 -9.34 18.87
C ARG A 7 -8.76 -8.83 17.86
N ARG A 8 -8.28 -8.23 16.77
CA ARG A 8 -9.12 -8.13 15.57
C ARG A 8 -9.32 -9.53 15.00
N ALA A 9 -10.55 -9.83 14.60
CA ALA A 9 -10.81 -11.03 13.79
C ALA A 9 -9.93 -10.96 12.53
N PRO A 10 -9.42 -12.10 12.02
CA PRO A 10 -8.69 -12.10 10.77
C PRO A 10 -9.52 -11.50 9.64
N VAL A 11 -8.86 -10.77 8.75
CA VAL A 11 -9.50 -10.23 7.54
C VAL A 11 -9.87 -11.36 6.57
N ASP A 12 -10.87 -11.11 5.74
CA ASP A 12 -11.31 -12.07 4.72
C ASP A 12 -10.52 -11.95 3.43
N ALA A 13 -9.87 -10.81 3.22
CA ALA A 13 -9.14 -10.50 2.00
C ALA A 13 -7.99 -9.50 2.18
N VAL A 14 -7.12 -9.46 1.17
CA VAL A 14 -6.05 -8.46 1.00
C VAL A 14 -6.23 -7.74 -0.33
N LEU A 15 -6.21 -6.41 -0.30
CA LEU A 15 -6.11 -5.56 -1.49
C LEU A 15 -4.72 -4.94 -1.54
N TYR A 16 -3.89 -5.35 -2.50
CA TYR A 16 -2.59 -4.74 -2.71
C TYR A 16 -2.59 -3.75 -3.88
N LEU A 17 -2.10 -2.54 -3.62
CA LEU A 17 -2.02 -1.43 -4.56
C LEU A 17 -0.55 -1.15 -4.93
N HIS A 18 -0.23 -1.21 -6.22
CA HIS A 18 1.11 -0.94 -6.71
C HIS A 18 1.41 0.57 -6.78
N GLY A 19 2.70 0.91 -6.88
CA GLY A 19 3.17 2.29 -7.01
C GLY A 19 2.91 2.92 -8.38
N PHE A 20 3.35 4.16 -8.53
CA PHE A 20 3.24 4.93 -9.76
C PHE A 20 4.05 4.28 -10.89
N ASN A 21 3.53 4.34 -12.12
CA ASN A 21 4.09 3.71 -13.32
C ASN A 21 4.49 2.22 -13.15
N SER A 22 3.81 1.50 -12.26
CA SER A 22 4.00 0.07 -12.01
C SER A 22 2.79 -0.73 -12.49
N GLY A 23 2.67 -1.99 -12.07
CA GLY A 23 1.55 -2.83 -12.47
C GLY A 23 1.19 -3.96 -11.51
N SER A 24 0.05 -4.59 -11.82
CA SER A 24 -0.49 -5.76 -11.12
C SER A 24 0.46 -6.96 -11.12
N GLU A 25 1.41 -6.99 -12.05
CA GLU A 25 2.44 -8.02 -12.19
C GLU A 25 3.81 -7.62 -11.65
N SER A 26 3.91 -6.50 -10.91
CA SER A 26 5.15 -6.11 -10.25
C SER A 26 5.65 -7.18 -9.26
N PRO A 27 6.97 -7.24 -8.98
CA PRO A 27 7.53 -8.21 -8.03
C PRO A 27 6.81 -8.22 -6.67
N LYS A 28 6.53 -7.03 -6.11
CA LYS A 28 5.80 -6.89 -4.85
C LYS A 28 4.35 -7.39 -4.93
N ALA A 29 3.63 -7.14 -6.02
CA ALA A 29 2.27 -7.66 -6.22
C ALA A 29 2.27 -9.20 -6.30
N ARG A 30 3.23 -9.79 -7.03
CA ARG A 30 3.42 -11.24 -7.13
C ARG A 30 3.75 -11.85 -5.77
N LEU A 31 4.66 -11.24 -5.01
CA LEU A 31 5.00 -11.65 -3.65
C LEU A 31 3.78 -11.64 -2.73
N MET A 32 2.96 -10.58 -2.78
CA MET A 32 1.75 -10.48 -1.97
C MET A 32 0.74 -11.58 -2.30
N ARG A 33 0.47 -11.83 -3.59
CA ARG A 33 -0.43 -12.92 -4.02
C ARG A 33 0.11 -14.28 -3.59
N ALA A 34 1.42 -14.51 -3.71
CA ALA A 34 2.05 -15.75 -3.29
C ALA A 34 1.93 -15.97 -1.77
N ALA A 35 2.09 -14.91 -0.96
CA ALA A 35 1.91 -14.99 0.48
C ALA A 35 0.45 -15.25 0.87
N CYS A 36 -0.52 -14.56 0.26
CA CYS A 36 -1.95 -14.82 0.53
C CYS A 36 -2.34 -16.26 0.18
N ARG A 37 -1.78 -16.84 -0.90
CA ARG A 37 -2.01 -18.25 -1.26
C ARG A 37 -1.53 -19.26 -0.22
N ARG A 38 -0.57 -18.87 0.63
CA ARG A 38 -0.02 -19.73 1.71
C ARG A 38 -0.80 -19.61 3.01
N VAL A 39 -1.67 -18.60 3.15
CA VAL A 39 -2.52 -18.43 4.33
C VAL A 39 -3.84 -19.13 4.09
N THR A 40 -4.22 -20.03 5.00
CA THR A 40 -5.57 -20.63 5.00
C THR A 40 -6.51 -19.78 5.82
N HIS A 41 -7.61 -19.33 5.20
CA HIS A 41 -8.71 -18.62 5.84
C HIS A 41 -10.01 -19.34 5.48
N GLU A 42 -10.77 -19.77 6.50
CA GLU A 42 -12.03 -20.51 6.30
C GLU A 42 -11.91 -21.74 5.37
N GLY A 43 -10.79 -22.46 5.44
CA GLY A 43 -10.56 -23.68 4.65
C GLY A 43 -10.16 -23.46 3.18
N LYS A 44 -9.91 -22.21 2.77
CA LYS A 44 -9.41 -21.85 1.42
C LYS A 44 -8.24 -20.86 1.54
N PRO A 45 -7.47 -20.63 0.46
CA PRO A 45 -6.45 -19.59 0.46
C PRO A 45 -7.07 -18.20 0.69
N LEU A 46 -6.37 -17.33 1.41
CA LEU A 46 -6.80 -15.95 1.67
C LEU A 46 -7.05 -15.20 0.35
N ALA A 47 -8.22 -14.57 0.24
CA ALA A 47 -8.58 -13.83 -0.97
C ALA A 47 -7.62 -12.64 -1.17
N CYS A 48 -7.14 -12.44 -2.39
CA CYS A 48 -6.19 -11.38 -2.70
C CYS A 48 -6.50 -10.76 -4.05
N SER A 49 -6.59 -9.42 -4.09
CA SER A 49 -6.70 -8.65 -5.34
C SER A 49 -5.51 -7.69 -5.47
N THR A 50 -5.00 -7.57 -6.70
CA THR A 50 -3.92 -6.66 -7.07
C THR A 50 -4.28 -5.97 -8.38
N PRO A 51 -5.26 -5.06 -8.39
CA PRO A 51 -5.77 -4.47 -9.62
C PRO A 51 -4.68 -3.69 -10.36
N GLN A 52 -4.75 -3.66 -11.68
CA GLN A 52 -3.96 -2.71 -12.47
C GLN A 52 -4.56 -1.32 -12.28
N LEU A 53 -3.76 -0.38 -11.81
CA LEU A 53 -4.17 1.00 -11.58
C LEU A 53 -3.78 1.88 -12.78
N PRO A 54 -4.69 2.74 -13.28
CA PRO A 54 -4.36 3.74 -14.28
C PRO A 54 -3.44 4.84 -13.72
N HIS A 55 -2.80 5.61 -14.61
CA HIS A 55 -1.89 6.69 -14.19
C HIS A 55 -2.60 7.90 -13.56
N ARG A 56 -3.89 8.13 -13.87
CA ARG A 56 -4.68 9.25 -13.33
C ARG A 56 -5.07 8.98 -11.86
N PRO A 57 -4.67 9.83 -10.89
CA PRO A 57 -4.86 9.58 -9.46
C PRO A 57 -6.32 9.32 -9.04
N ARG A 58 -7.29 10.10 -9.53
CA ARG A 58 -8.71 9.87 -9.20
C ARG A 58 -9.23 8.56 -9.79
N ALA A 59 -8.84 8.25 -11.03
CA ALA A 59 -9.20 6.99 -11.65
C ALA A 59 -8.58 5.79 -10.91
N ALA A 60 -7.33 5.93 -10.46
CA ALA A 60 -6.64 4.91 -9.67
C ALA A 60 -7.32 4.66 -8.32
N LEU A 61 -7.69 5.72 -7.61
CA LEU A 61 -8.43 5.60 -6.35
C LEU A 61 -9.79 4.93 -6.57
N GLU A 62 -10.48 5.27 -7.66
CA GLU A 62 -11.77 4.68 -8.01
C GLU A 62 -11.63 3.19 -8.37
N THR A 63 -10.64 2.80 -9.17
CA THR A 63 -10.31 1.39 -9.43
C THR A 63 -10.01 0.63 -8.13
N ALA A 64 -9.25 1.24 -7.21
CA ALA A 64 -8.95 0.64 -5.91
C ALA A 64 -10.21 0.50 -5.03
N ARG A 65 -11.11 1.49 -5.04
CA ARG A 65 -12.40 1.45 -4.33
C ARG A 65 -13.28 0.31 -4.85
N LEU A 66 -13.42 0.17 -6.17
CA LEU A 66 -14.21 -0.90 -6.78
C LEU A 66 -13.62 -2.29 -6.47
N ALA A 67 -12.29 -2.41 -6.47
CA ALA A 67 -11.62 -3.66 -6.07
C ALA A 67 -11.84 -4.00 -4.59
N LEU A 68 -11.85 -2.99 -3.71
CA LEU A 68 -12.18 -3.16 -2.30
C LEU A 68 -13.64 -3.62 -2.12
N GLU A 69 -14.58 -3.01 -2.83
CA GLU A 69 -16.00 -3.38 -2.75
C GLU A 69 -16.25 -4.82 -3.20
N ALA A 70 -15.53 -5.28 -4.22
CA ALA A 70 -15.60 -6.67 -4.67
C ALA A 70 -15.04 -7.68 -3.65
N LEU A 71 -14.08 -7.27 -2.80
CA LEU A 71 -13.51 -8.10 -1.74
C LEU A 71 -14.34 -8.08 -0.44
N GLY A 72 -15.04 -6.98 -0.16
CA GLY A 72 -15.84 -6.78 1.04
C GLY A 72 -15.18 -5.90 2.09
N SER A 73 -15.95 -5.52 3.11
CA SER A 73 -15.56 -4.54 4.13
C SER A 73 -14.53 -5.05 5.15
N ASN A 74 -14.29 -6.35 5.24
CA ASN A 74 -13.27 -6.94 6.11
C ASN A 74 -11.99 -7.25 5.32
N THR A 75 -11.37 -6.21 4.77
CA THR A 75 -10.20 -6.31 3.89
C THR A 75 -9.00 -5.56 4.48
N LEU A 76 -7.82 -6.18 4.46
CA LEU A 76 -6.55 -5.50 4.72
C LEU A 76 -6.09 -4.77 3.46
N LEU A 77 -5.81 -3.47 3.59
CA LEU A 77 -5.19 -2.69 2.54
C LEU A 77 -3.67 -2.83 2.61
N VAL A 78 -3.01 -3.06 1.48
CA VAL A 78 -1.56 -3.03 1.38
C VAL A 78 -1.16 -2.15 0.21
N GLY A 79 -0.16 -1.30 0.37
CA GLY A 79 0.26 -0.42 -0.72
C GLY A 79 1.72 -0.04 -0.64
N SER A 80 2.38 0.09 -1.79
CA SER A 80 3.76 0.60 -1.86
C SER A 80 3.83 1.91 -2.63
N SER A 81 4.69 2.85 -2.19
CA SER A 81 4.86 4.15 -2.85
C SER A 81 3.51 4.88 -3.04
N MET A 82 3.15 5.24 -4.27
CA MET A 82 1.81 5.80 -4.60
C MET A 82 0.65 4.86 -4.23
N GLY A 83 0.83 3.54 -4.29
CA GLY A 83 -0.15 2.59 -3.80
C GLY A 83 -0.37 2.68 -2.30
N GLY A 84 0.68 3.03 -1.54
CA GLY A 84 0.59 3.30 -0.10
C GLY A 84 -0.23 4.56 0.21
N PHE A 85 -0.10 5.60 -0.62
CA PHE A 85 -0.96 6.78 -0.57
C PHE A 85 -2.44 6.41 -0.80
N LEU A 86 -2.74 5.68 -1.88
CA LEU A 86 -4.11 5.25 -2.19
C LEU A 86 -4.69 4.34 -1.11
N ALA A 87 -3.88 3.42 -0.56
CA ALA A 87 -4.25 2.58 0.58
C ALA A 87 -4.60 3.45 1.80
N SER A 88 -3.86 4.54 2.04
CA SER A 88 -4.14 5.46 3.14
C SER A 88 -5.45 6.23 2.93
N CYS A 89 -5.70 6.68 1.70
CA CYS A 89 -6.98 7.29 1.33
C CYS A 89 -8.18 6.38 1.60
N LEU A 90 -8.08 5.10 1.24
CA LEU A 90 -9.16 4.13 1.48
C LEU A 90 -9.26 3.75 2.97
N ALA A 91 -8.13 3.56 3.66
CA ALA A 91 -8.11 3.21 5.08
C ALA A 91 -8.82 4.26 5.94
N GLU A 92 -8.58 5.55 5.67
CA GLU A 92 -9.24 6.63 6.40
C GLU A 92 -10.73 6.78 6.04
N ARG A 93 -11.12 6.51 4.78
CA ARG A 93 -12.53 6.61 4.35
C ARG A 93 -13.40 5.47 4.84
N PHE A 94 -12.85 4.26 4.91
CA PHE A 94 -13.60 3.03 5.16
C PHE A 94 -13.29 2.37 6.51
N ASP A 95 -12.54 3.06 7.37
CA ASP A 95 -12.17 2.59 8.70
C ASP A 95 -11.29 1.30 8.72
N LEU A 96 -10.47 1.08 7.69
CA LEU A 96 -9.74 -0.19 7.48
C LEU A 96 -8.33 -0.21 8.07
N ALA A 97 -7.82 -1.42 8.32
CA ALA A 97 -6.40 -1.63 8.60
C ALA A 97 -5.58 -1.53 7.30
N ALA A 98 -4.35 -1.04 7.40
CA ALA A 98 -3.44 -0.95 6.27
C ALA A 98 -1.99 -1.30 6.64
N ALA A 99 -1.26 -1.88 5.69
CA ALA A 99 0.20 -1.95 5.70
C ALA A 99 0.76 -1.14 4.54
N VAL A 100 1.63 -0.17 4.81
CA VAL A 100 2.15 0.77 3.82
C VAL A 100 3.66 0.68 3.75
N ILE A 101 4.20 0.55 2.53
CA ILE A 101 5.61 0.27 2.25
C ILE A 101 6.21 1.45 1.50
N ASN A 102 7.19 2.14 2.09
CA ASN A 102 7.75 3.38 1.55
C ASN A 102 6.66 4.31 0.97
N PRO A 103 5.59 4.65 1.72
CA PRO A 103 4.44 5.35 1.16
C PRO A 103 4.79 6.78 0.75
N ALA A 104 4.22 7.22 -0.37
CA ALA A 104 4.21 8.64 -0.70
C ALA A 104 3.20 9.37 0.21
N VAL A 105 3.65 10.36 0.98
CA VAL A 105 2.79 11.13 1.90
C VAL A 105 2.34 12.47 1.34
N GLN A 106 3.14 13.05 0.44
CA GLN A 106 2.82 14.29 -0.28
C GLN A 106 3.06 14.11 -1.79
N PRO A 107 2.35 13.18 -2.44
CA PRO A 107 2.62 12.79 -3.82
C PRO A 107 2.48 13.93 -4.83
N ALA A 108 1.72 14.99 -4.52
CA ALA A 108 1.66 16.19 -5.35
C ALA A 108 3.03 16.85 -5.56
N ARG A 109 3.87 16.92 -4.51
CA ARG A 109 5.23 17.47 -4.60
C ARG A 109 6.16 16.60 -5.44
N LEU A 110 5.95 15.28 -5.39
CA LEU A 110 6.74 14.33 -6.17
C LEU A 110 6.47 14.53 -7.67
N VAL A 111 5.19 14.62 -8.06
CA VAL A 111 4.83 14.76 -9.49
C VAL A 111 5.18 16.14 -10.06
N ASP A 112 5.29 17.18 -9.22
CA ASP A 112 5.79 18.50 -9.65
C ASP A 112 7.19 18.39 -10.28
N GLY A 113 8.05 17.51 -9.76
CA GLY A 113 9.38 17.26 -10.30
C GLY A 113 9.40 16.57 -11.66
N TRP A 114 8.27 15.98 -12.09
CA TRP A 114 8.16 15.23 -13.36
C TRP A 114 7.25 15.90 -14.38
N MET A 115 6.83 17.14 -14.12
CA MET A 115 5.92 17.87 -14.99
C MET A 115 6.39 17.92 -16.45
N GLY A 116 5.48 17.55 -17.37
CA GLY A 116 5.75 17.51 -18.81
C GLY A 116 6.57 16.31 -19.28
N THR A 117 6.91 15.37 -18.38
CA THR A 117 7.63 14.15 -18.74
C THR A 117 6.68 13.16 -19.40
N ASP A 118 7.09 12.62 -20.54
CA ASP A 118 6.42 11.51 -21.21
C ASP A 118 6.89 10.18 -20.62
N LEU A 119 5.93 9.37 -20.19
CA LEU A 119 6.16 8.06 -19.61
C LEU A 119 5.48 6.98 -20.45
N VAL A 120 6.06 5.79 -20.39
CA VAL A 120 5.42 4.55 -20.84
C VAL A 120 5.34 3.64 -19.63
N ASN A 121 4.18 3.05 -19.40
CA ASN A 121 4.03 2.02 -18.39
C ASN A 121 4.47 0.67 -18.98
N ASP A 122 5.55 0.09 -18.44
CA ASP A 122 6.12 -1.16 -18.97
C ASP A 122 5.18 -2.38 -18.82
N TYR A 123 4.18 -2.32 -17.94
CA TYR A 123 3.24 -3.40 -17.70
C TYR A 123 2.01 -3.34 -18.61
N THR A 124 1.58 -2.14 -19.03
CA THR A 124 0.37 -1.95 -19.84
C THR A 124 0.65 -1.46 -21.26
N GLY A 125 1.83 -0.90 -21.52
CA GLY A 125 2.19 -0.22 -22.76
C GLY A 125 1.54 1.17 -22.92
N GLU A 126 0.78 1.63 -21.92
CA GLU A 126 0.12 2.94 -21.93
C GLU A 126 1.16 4.06 -21.94
N ARG A 127 0.95 5.06 -22.80
CA ARG A 127 1.80 6.27 -22.89
C ARG A 127 1.02 7.46 -22.35
N PHE A 128 1.66 8.26 -21.52
CA PHE A 128 1.03 9.44 -20.94
C PHE A 128 2.05 10.50 -20.55
N THR A 129 1.61 11.76 -20.51
CA THR A 129 2.42 12.90 -20.07
C THR A 129 2.00 13.33 -18.68
N ILE A 130 2.94 13.68 -17.82
CA ILE A 130 2.62 14.28 -16.51
C ILE A 130 2.09 15.70 -16.70
N GLU A 131 0.81 15.88 -16.42
CA GLU A 131 0.09 17.15 -16.48
C GLU A 131 -0.24 17.72 -15.10
N ALA A 132 -0.51 19.02 -15.02
CA ALA A 132 -0.91 19.71 -13.78
C ALA A 132 -2.14 19.06 -13.12
N ALA A 133 -3.05 18.49 -13.93
CA ALA A 133 -4.18 17.73 -13.44
C ALA A 133 -3.78 16.55 -12.51
N HIS A 134 -2.64 15.89 -12.74
CA HIS A 134 -2.17 14.82 -11.84
C HIS A 134 -1.85 15.38 -10.45
N ARG A 135 -1.12 16.51 -10.39
CA ARG A 135 -0.81 17.18 -9.13
C ARG A 135 -2.05 17.63 -8.40
N ASP A 136 -2.94 18.32 -9.12
CA ASP A 136 -4.15 18.92 -8.52
C ASP A 136 -5.09 17.81 -8.00
N GLU A 137 -5.20 16.70 -8.73
CA GLU A 137 -5.91 15.51 -8.24
C GLU A 137 -5.26 14.95 -6.98
N LEU A 138 -3.94 14.69 -6.98
CA LEU A 138 -3.23 14.15 -5.82
C LEU A 138 -3.40 15.05 -4.58
N ALA A 139 -3.24 16.36 -4.73
CA ALA A 139 -3.42 17.32 -3.66
C ALA A 139 -4.85 17.27 -3.09
N SER A 140 -5.87 17.10 -3.95
CA SER A 140 -7.27 17.00 -3.51
C SER A 140 -7.62 15.69 -2.79
N LEU A 141 -6.78 14.65 -2.93
CA LEU A 141 -7.04 13.33 -2.36
C LEU A 141 -6.40 13.12 -0.98
N VAL A 142 -5.43 13.97 -0.60
CA VAL A 142 -4.67 13.82 0.65
C VAL A 142 -5.60 13.75 1.86
N PRO A 143 -5.54 12.69 2.69
CA PRO A 143 -6.30 12.63 3.92
C PRO A 143 -5.92 13.77 4.86
N ALA A 144 -6.91 14.41 5.49
CA ALA A 144 -6.66 15.50 6.44
C ALA A 144 -5.88 15.06 7.69
N ARG A 145 -5.99 13.77 8.05
CA ARG A 145 -5.25 13.13 9.15
C ARG A 145 -5.10 11.65 8.88
N LEU A 146 -4.08 11.05 9.47
CA LEU A 146 -3.87 9.60 9.51
C LEU A 146 -4.11 9.11 10.94
N ASN A 147 -4.92 8.07 11.12
CA ASN A 147 -5.12 7.44 12.41
C ASN A 147 -4.06 6.34 12.61
N PRO A 148 -3.11 6.52 13.54
CA PRO A 148 -1.97 5.63 13.65
C PRO A 148 -2.30 4.18 14.00
N GLN A 149 -3.45 3.94 14.63
CA GLN A 149 -3.88 2.59 15.00
C GLN A 149 -4.22 1.71 13.77
N ARG A 150 -4.47 2.32 12.61
CA ARG A 150 -4.79 1.61 11.37
C ARG A 150 -3.57 0.99 10.71
N TYR A 151 -2.38 1.55 10.93
CA TYR A 151 -1.25 1.33 10.05
C TYR A 151 -0.18 0.43 10.66
N LEU A 152 0.40 -0.39 9.78
CA LEU A 152 1.76 -0.88 9.88
C LEU A 152 2.59 -0.15 8.81
N LEU A 153 3.62 0.57 9.21
CA LEU A 153 4.52 1.28 8.31
C LEU A 153 5.81 0.47 8.10
N LEU A 154 6.23 0.28 6.86
CA LEU A 154 7.52 -0.33 6.49
C LEU A 154 8.36 0.73 5.75
N LEU A 155 9.56 1.01 6.24
CA LEU A 155 10.46 2.02 5.68
C LEU A 155 11.86 1.47 5.40
N GLY A 156 12.36 1.66 4.19
CA GLY A 156 13.78 1.59 3.87
C GLY A 156 14.46 2.93 4.16
N THR A 157 15.55 2.94 4.93
CA THR A 157 16.19 4.22 5.32
C THR A 157 17.08 4.84 4.24
N ALA A 158 17.36 4.10 3.16
CA ALA A 158 18.15 4.56 2.01
C ALA A 158 17.29 4.67 0.75
N ASP A 159 15.99 4.89 0.92
CA ASP A 159 15.07 5.19 -0.18
C ASP A 159 15.54 6.43 -0.94
N GLU A 160 15.92 6.21 -2.19
CA GLU A 160 16.48 7.18 -3.11
C GLU A 160 15.41 8.00 -3.85
N THR A 161 14.15 7.58 -3.74
CA THR A 161 13.00 8.20 -4.42
C THR A 161 12.21 9.10 -3.47
N LEU A 162 11.97 8.64 -2.24
CA LEU A 162 11.20 9.33 -1.22
C LEU A 162 12.03 9.49 0.05
N ASP A 163 11.98 10.68 0.66
CA ASP A 163 12.60 10.85 1.97
C ASP A 163 11.81 10.05 3.02
N CYS A 164 12.42 9.00 3.56
CA CYS A 164 11.78 8.15 4.56
C CYS A 164 11.35 8.92 5.83
N ARG A 165 11.95 10.08 6.11
CA ARG A 165 11.59 10.93 7.25
C ARG A 165 10.20 11.54 7.07
N ASP A 166 9.82 11.92 5.86
CA ASP A 166 8.48 12.46 5.58
C ASP A 166 7.39 11.44 5.94
N ALA A 167 7.61 10.17 5.56
CA ALA A 167 6.72 9.09 5.92
C ALA A 167 6.76 8.80 7.44
N PHE A 168 7.94 8.75 8.05
CA PHE A 168 8.07 8.53 9.48
C PHE A 168 7.30 9.59 10.30
N GLU A 169 7.37 10.86 9.90
CA GLU A 169 6.64 11.96 10.54
C GLU A 169 5.14 11.89 10.29
N ALA A 170 4.70 11.67 9.05
CA ALA A 170 3.28 11.64 8.71
C ALA A 170 2.53 10.49 9.40
N TYR A 171 3.19 9.35 9.58
CA TYR A 171 2.66 8.16 10.26
C TYR A 171 3.09 8.10 11.74
N ALA A 172 3.39 9.22 12.38
CA ALA A 172 3.77 9.26 13.78
C ALA A 172 2.78 8.51 14.69
N GLY A 173 3.32 7.62 15.53
CA GLY A 173 2.53 6.75 16.43
C GLY A 173 2.06 5.44 15.81
N CYS A 174 2.28 5.20 14.51
CA CYS A 174 2.03 3.90 13.90
C CYS A 174 3.05 2.87 14.37
N ARG A 175 2.67 1.59 14.33
CA ARG A 175 3.67 0.52 14.36
C ARG A 175 4.54 0.64 13.12
N THR A 176 5.85 0.66 13.33
CA THR A 176 6.81 0.93 12.26
C THR A 176 7.91 -0.12 12.27
N LEU A 177 8.21 -0.64 11.08
CA LEU A 177 9.33 -1.52 10.80
C LEU A 177 10.31 -0.75 9.92
N ILE A 178 11.54 -0.63 10.39
CA ILE A 178 12.60 0.11 9.71
C ILE A 178 13.62 -0.90 9.22
N GLU A 179 13.90 -0.88 7.91
CA GLU A 179 14.97 -1.63 7.26
C GLU A 179 16.17 -0.70 7.04
N PRO A 180 17.22 -0.81 7.87
CA PRO A 180 18.42 0.01 7.72
C PRO A 180 19.09 -0.26 6.36
N GLY A 181 19.32 0.81 5.59
CA GLY A 181 19.90 0.72 4.26
C GLY A 181 18.95 0.18 3.18
N GLY A 182 17.67 -0.06 3.50
CA GLY A 182 16.67 -0.48 2.52
C GLY A 182 16.39 0.61 1.49
N ASP A 183 16.17 0.18 0.24
CA ASP A 183 15.93 1.03 -0.93
C ASP A 183 14.43 1.34 -1.14
N HIS A 184 14.09 2.08 -2.21
CA HIS A 184 12.69 2.33 -2.57
C HIS A 184 11.95 1.04 -2.95
N GLY A 185 12.65 0.09 -3.59
CA GLY A 185 12.15 -1.21 -3.99
C GLY A 185 11.62 -2.05 -2.83
N PHE A 186 12.23 -1.88 -1.66
CA PHE A 186 12.04 -2.67 -0.45
C PHE A 186 12.26 -4.16 -0.74
N ASP A 187 13.45 -4.50 -1.25
CA ASP A 187 13.80 -5.85 -1.72
C ASP A 187 13.54 -6.96 -0.70
N ARG A 188 13.67 -6.63 0.59
CA ARG A 188 13.44 -7.56 1.70
C ARG A 188 11.98 -7.77 2.05
N LEU A 189 11.03 -7.27 1.25
CA LEU A 189 9.59 -7.38 1.54
C LEU A 189 9.17 -8.80 1.90
N ALA A 190 9.74 -9.82 1.26
CA ALA A 190 9.45 -11.23 1.53
C ALA A 190 9.63 -11.61 3.01
N ASP A 191 10.67 -11.08 3.67
CA ASP A 191 10.96 -11.31 5.09
C ASP A 191 9.89 -10.67 6.00
N TYR A 192 9.22 -9.63 5.51
CA TYR A 192 8.24 -8.84 6.25
C TYR A 192 6.78 -9.21 5.93
N LEU A 193 6.51 -10.04 4.92
CA LEU A 193 5.16 -10.54 4.61
C LEU A 193 4.44 -11.17 5.83
N PRO A 194 5.13 -11.94 6.71
CA PRO A 194 4.63 -12.33 8.02
C PRO A 194 3.99 -11.17 8.82
N ALA A 195 4.73 -10.08 9.00
CA ALA A 195 4.26 -8.92 9.76
C ALA A 195 3.10 -8.20 9.06
N VAL A 196 3.15 -8.10 7.72
CA VAL A 196 2.08 -7.51 6.91
C VAL A 196 0.78 -8.30 7.07
N LEU A 197 0.81 -9.63 6.98
CA LEU A 197 -0.39 -10.46 7.15
C LEU A 197 -0.89 -10.46 8.60
N ALA A 198 0.00 -10.35 9.58
CA ALA A 198 -0.36 -10.18 10.99
C ALA A 198 -1.08 -8.86 11.27
N GLN A 199 -0.85 -7.81 10.47
CA GLN A 199 -1.66 -6.59 10.52
C GLN A 199 -3.15 -6.86 10.25
N GLY A 200 -3.43 -7.82 9.38
CA GLY A 200 -4.79 -8.32 9.07
C GLY A 200 -5.30 -9.38 10.04
N GLY A 201 -4.62 -9.64 11.17
CA GLY A 201 -5.05 -10.62 12.17
C GLY A 201 -4.68 -12.07 11.87
N HIS A 202 -3.98 -12.36 10.77
CA HIS A 202 -3.49 -13.72 10.49
C HIS A 202 -2.26 -14.06 11.35
N ARG A 203 -2.20 -15.31 11.83
CA ARG A 203 -1.07 -15.77 12.63
C ARG A 203 0.05 -16.28 11.74
N LEU A 204 1.27 -16.18 12.26
CA LEU A 204 2.41 -16.88 11.70
C LEU A 204 2.30 -18.34 12.09
N GLU A 205 1.94 -19.18 11.14
CA GLU A 205 2.12 -20.61 11.32
C GLU A 205 3.63 -20.87 11.35
N ARG A 206 4.10 -21.60 12.37
CA ARG A 206 5.46 -22.11 12.35
C ARG A 206 5.57 -23.00 11.12
N ALA A 207 6.59 -22.75 10.29
CA ALA A 207 6.98 -23.75 9.30
C ALA A 207 7.18 -25.10 10.01
N PRO A 208 6.72 -26.21 9.42
CA PRO A 208 6.90 -27.54 10.00
C PRO A 208 8.37 -27.89 10.21
#